data_AF-A0AA90Q0T3-F1
#
_entry.id   AF-A0AA90Q0T3-F1
#
_cell.length_a   1.000
_cell.length_b   1.000
_cell.length_c   1.000
_cell.angle_alpha   90.00
_cell.angle_beta   90.00
_cell.angle_gamma   90.00
#
_symmetry.space_group_name_H-M   'P 1'
#
loop_
_entity.id
_entity.type
_entity.pdbx_description
1 polymer ?
#
loop_
_entity_poly.entity_id
_entity_poly.type
_entity_poly.pdbx_seq_one_letter_code
_entity_poly.pdbx_strand_id
1 'polypeptide(L)' 'MHSILQDGFLCETGIGEWSPHDAFVIDACDCANGMKIVEINTLNSSGFYAADVQRLMLALDLRYAAA' A
#
# COMPACT_ATOMS: atom_id res chain seq x y z
N MET A 1 -1.97 -5.54 -23.69
CA MET A 1 -1.60 -5.98 -22.33
C MET A 1 -0.08 -5.92 -22.24
N HIS A 2 0.48 -4.72 -22.10
CA HIS A 2 1.89 -4.57 -21.72
C HIS A 2 2.02 -5.15 -20.31
N SER A 3 3.06 -5.95 -20.09
CA SER A 3 3.17 -6.76 -18.89
C SER A 3 3.36 -5.89 -17.65
N ILE A 4 2.45 -6.01 -16.69
CA ILE A 4 2.51 -5.47 -15.31
C ILE A 4 3.89 -5.70 -14.65
N LEU A 5 4.65 -6.69 -15.11
CA LEU A 5 5.98 -7.03 -14.60
C LEU A 5 7.08 -6.01 -14.95
N GLN A 6 6.89 -5.13 -15.93
CA GLN A 6 7.86 -4.06 -16.23
C GLN A 6 7.64 -2.80 -15.37
N ASP A 7 6.46 -2.65 -14.77
CA ASP A 7 6.06 -1.46 -14.01
C ASP A 7 6.40 -1.52 -12.51
N GLY A 8 6.86 -2.68 -12.01
CA GLY A 8 7.34 -2.85 -10.63
C GLY A 8 8.54 -1.95 -10.29
N PHE A 9 9.25 -1.45 -11.31
CA PHE A 9 10.45 -0.65 -11.15
C PHE A 9 10.20 0.66 -10.39
N LEU A 10 9.03 1.31 -10.56
CA LEU A 10 8.73 2.58 -9.89
C LEU A 10 8.52 2.41 -8.38
N CYS A 11 7.89 1.29 -7.99
CA CYS A 11 7.60 0.98 -6.60
C CYS A 11 8.86 0.50 -5.87
N GLU A 12 9.65 -0.39 -6.49
CA GLU A 12 10.85 -0.95 -5.86
C GLU A 12 11.98 0.06 -5.71
N THR A 13 12.20 0.94 -6.70
CA THR A 13 13.25 1.98 -6.61
C THR A 13 12.87 3.11 -5.67
N GLY A 14 11.63 3.58 -5.70
CA GLY A 14 11.15 4.67 -4.85
C GLY A 14 11.09 4.32 -3.36
N ILE A 15 10.62 3.11 -3.03
CA ILE A 15 10.56 2.65 -1.62
C ILE A 15 11.96 2.50 -1.02
N GLY A 16 12.94 2.08 -1.81
CA GLY A 16 14.33 1.96 -1.36
C GLY A 16 14.98 3.30 -1.01
N GLU A 17 14.52 4.40 -1.60
CA GLU A 17 14.99 5.76 -1.31
C GLU A 17 14.24 6.39 -0.13
N TRP A 18 12.93 6.19 -0.04
CA TRP A 18 12.10 6.77 1.02
C TRP A 18 10.80 5.99 1.25
N SER A 19 10.45 5.80 2.53
CA SER A 19 9.17 5.27 2.97
C SER A 19 8.62 6.08 4.14
N PRO A 20 7.31 6.37 4.20
CA PRO A 20 6.73 7.19 5.26
C PRO A 20 6.68 6.47 6.62
N HIS A 21 6.64 5.13 6.62
CA HIS A 21 6.53 4.29 7.81
C HIS A 21 6.92 2.84 7.47
N ASP A 22 7.07 1.98 8.47
CA ASP A 22 7.36 0.54 8.29
C ASP A 22 6.23 -0.22 7.56
N ALA A 23 5.03 0.35 7.56
CA ALA A 23 3.85 -0.18 6.89
C ALA A 23 3.07 0.98 6.26
N PHE A 24 2.81 0.87 4.96
CA PHE A 24 2.09 1.86 4.18
C PHE A 24 1.55 1.19 2.91
N VAL A 25 0.61 1.87 2.25
CA VAL A 25 -0.02 1.43 1.00
C VAL A 25 0.23 2.48 -0.07
N ILE A 26 0.52 2.02 -1.30
CA ILE A 26 0.64 2.88 -2.49
C ILE A 26 -0.50 2.51 -3.43
N ASP A 27 -1.33 3.49 -3.75
CA ASP A 27 -2.29 3.38 -4.83
C ASP A 27 -1.64 3.94 -6.10
N ALA A 28 -1.54 3.10 -7.13
CA ALA A 28 -0.93 3.45 -8.41
C ALA A 28 -1.94 3.31 -9.56
N CYS A 29 -1.74 4.12 -10.60
CA CYS A 29 -2.60 4.15 -11.78
C CYS A 29 -1.77 4.01 -13.05
N ASP A 30 -2.21 3.15 -13.96
CA ASP A 30 -1.67 3.05 -15.32
C ASP A 30 -2.17 4.22 -16.17
N CYS A 31 -1.23 5.04 -16.65
CA CYS A 31 -1.50 6.22 -17.45
C CYS A 31 -0.88 6.07 -18.84
N ALA A 32 -1.29 6.91 -19.79
CA ALA A 32 -0.74 6.89 -21.15
C ALA A 32 0.78 7.06 -21.23
N ASN A 33 1.42 7.61 -20.18
CA ASN A 33 2.86 7.82 -20.05
C ASN A 33 3.50 6.90 -18.99
N GLY A 34 2.88 5.76 -18.71
CA GLY A 34 3.31 4.77 -17.73
C GLY A 34 2.71 4.97 -16.34
N MET A 35 3.02 4.06 -15.43
CA MET A 35 2.50 4.06 -14.08
C MET A 35 2.85 5.33 -13.29
N LYS A 36 1.89 5.81 -12.51
CA LYS A 36 2.01 6.95 -11.60
C LYS A 36 1.47 6.59 -10.22
N ILE A 37 2.12 7.12 -9.19
CA ILE A 37 1.60 7.08 -7.81
C ILE A 37 0.49 8.11 -7.69
N VAL A 38 -0.67 7.67 -7.19
CA VAL A 38 -1.85 8.52 -6.97
C VAL A 38 -1.92 8.93 -5.50
N GLU A 39 -1.64 8.00 -4.59
CA GLU A 39 -1.76 8.21 -3.14
C GLU A 39 -0.77 7.33 -2.37
N ILE A 40 -0.28 7.82 -1.23
CA ILE A 40 0.56 7.08 -0.28
C ILE A 40 0.03 7.29 1.14
N ASN A 41 -0.45 6.22 1.78
CA ASN A 41 -1.04 6.30 3.12
C ASN A 41 -0.37 5.32 4.08
N THR A 42 -0.16 5.73 5.33
CA THR A 42 0.39 4.85 6.39
C THR A 42 -0.64 3.85 6.93
N LEU A 43 -1.93 4.17 6.80
CA LEU A 43 -3.05 3.27 7.06
C LEU A 43 -4.25 3.74 6.24
N ASN A 44 -4.79 2.87 5.40
CA ASN A 44 -6.03 3.15 4.68
C ASN A 44 -6.81 1.85 4.46
N SER A 45 -8.03 1.99 3.96
CA SER A 45 -8.89 0.85 3.64
C SER A 45 -8.60 0.25 2.26
N SER A 46 -7.59 0.75 1.53
CA SER A 46 -7.27 0.20 0.20
C SER A 46 -6.64 -1.18 0.38
N GLY A 47 -7.32 -2.20 -0.15
CA GLY A 47 -7.00 -3.62 0.09
C GLY A 47 -7.88 -4.33 1.13
N PHE A 48 -8.70 -3.62 1.92
CA PHE A 48 -9.62 -4.27 2.88
C PHE A 48 -10.75 -5.07 2.23
N TYR A 49 -11.05 -4.83 0.95
CA TYR A 49 -12.09 -5.58 0.24
C TYR A 49 -11.80 -7.09 0.15
N ALA A 50 -10.52 -7.49 0.18
CA ALA A 50 -10.11 -8.90 0.20
C ALA A 50 -9.52 -9.34 1.55
N ALA A 51 -9.31 -8.41 2.49
CA ALA A 51 -8.74 -8.70 3.80
C ALA A 51 -9.83 -9.06 4.81
N ASP A 52 -9.47 -9.85 5.82
CA ASP A 52 -10.31 -10.09 6.99
C ASP A 52 -10.23 -8.88 7.93
N VAL A 53 -11.11 -7.90 7.68
CA VAL A 53 -11.16 -6.65 8.44
C VAL A 53 -11.42 -6.88 9.92
N GLN A 54 -12.24 -7.88 10.29
CA GLN A 54 -12.52 -8.18 11.69
C GLN A 54 -11.26 -8.66 12.41
N ARG A 55 -10.50 -9.55 11.78
CA ARG A 55 -9.24 -10.04 12.35
C ARG A 55 -8.21 -8.92 12.50
N LEU A 56 -8.15 -7.99 11.53
CA LEU A 56 -7.28 -6.82 11.61
C LEU A 56 -7.67 -5.91 12.80
N MET A 57 -8.96 -5.60 12.94
CA MET A 57 -9.44 -4.75 14.04
C MET A 57 -9.19 -5.39 15.40
N LEU A 58 -9.43 -6.70 15.54
CA LEU A 58 -9.13 -7.42 16.78
C LEU A 58 -7.63 -7.37 17.13
N ALA A 59 -6.76 -7.49 16.13
CA ALA A 59 -5.31 -7.40 16.35
C ALA A 59 -4.89 -5.99 16.79
N LEU A 60 -5.49 -4.94 16.20
CA LEU A 60 -5.25 -3.55 16.60
C LEU A 60 -5.74 -3.28 18.03
N ASP A 61 -6.95 -3.72 18.37
CA ASP A 61 -7.48 -3.61 19.74
C ASP A 61 -6.54 -4.30 20.73
N LEU A 62 -6.13 -5.54 20.49
CA LEU A 62 -5.18 -6.24 21.37
C LEU A 62 -3.84 -5.50 21.52
N ARG A 63 -3.35 -4.85 20.45
CA ARG A 63 -2.07 -4.13 20.45
C ARG A 63 -2.13 -2.84 21.26
N TYR A 64 -3.28 -2.15 21.26
CA TYR A 64 -3.40 -0.78 21.78
C TYR A 64 -4.37 -0.61 22.96
N ALA A 65 -5.12 -1.65 23.35
CA ALA A 65 -6.05 -1.59 24.49
C ALA A 65 -5.39 -1.45 25.88
N ALA A 66 -4.06 -1.44 25.97
CA ALA A 66 -3.30 -1.24 27.21
C ALA A 66 -2.65 0.15 27.32
N ALA A 67 -2.98 1.09 26.42
CA ALA A 67 -2.51 2.48 26.44
C ALA A 67 -3.48 3.42 27.17
#